data_AF-A0A1B8E188-F1
#
_entry.id   AF-A0A1B8E188-F1
#
_cell.length_a   1.000
_cell.length_b   1.000
_cell.length_c   1.000
_cell.angle_alpha   90.00
_cell.angle_beta   90.00
_cell.angle_gamma   90.00
#
_symmetry.space_group_name_H-M   'P 1'
#
loop_
_entity.id
_entity.type
_entity.pdbx_description
1 polymer ?
#
loop_
_entity_poly.entity_id
_entity_poly.type
_entity_poly.pdbx_seq_one_letter_code
_entity_poly.pdbx_strand_id
1 'polypeptide(L)'
;MATPTHNGVATVAIRAPLGIIQLPTIQPREGEVLVRVEWTASTPLDLHQNDGGLLVEHPQVLGDGVAGTVKSIGPGVQNLAIGDKVFGFCFEESHRKAHQEFVTVPEISLGKVPAGFTLQEAVTLPNNLVTAFHATTADLGLPLPWPRPANPSPVHANSPILIWGGSSSCGQYAIQILTHWGYKNIIATASPVHHDFLRSLGAKAVFDYRDPNVANLILESAGGANTDGPAVPFILDCIASKYGSIEKLAKIAQKGSKVAALLPVIVKDASETEAPEYAMDVQASADWAEGVEAKGVRTHFYQENVFFKSYLQSTIIPTLLAEGVVKPNKQKIIEGKTLLERAQKALDTLRNKAVSGERLVWRISEEGADE
;
A
#
# COMPACT_ATOMS: atom_id res chain seq x y z
N MET A 1 28.91 -13.08 -25.10
CA MET A 1 29.15 -12.88 -23.65
C MET A 1 27.90 -13.35 -22.92
N ALA A 2 28.03 -14.00 -21.76
CA ALA A 2 26.87 -14.42 -20.97
C ALA A 2 26.09 -13.17 -20.50
N THR A 3 24.76 -13.22 -20.53
CA THR A 3 23.92 -12.18 -19.95
C THR A 3 24.25 -12.06 -18.47
N PRO A 4 24.58 -10.85 -17.94
CA PRO A 4 24.81 -10.68 -16.51
C PRO A 4 23.59 -11.16 -15.72
N THR A 5 23.83 -11.80 -14.57
CA THR A 5 22.77 -12.25 -13.66
C THR A 5 22.96 -11.66 -12.28
N HIS A 6 21.88 -11.68 -11.49
CA HIS A 6 21.87 -11.23 -10.11
C HIS A 6 20.92 -12.08 -9.26
N ASN A 7 21.00 -11.95 -7.94
CA ASN A 7 20.17 -12.68 -7.00
C ASN A 7 18.80 -12.02 -6.83
N GLY A 8 17.76 -12.86 -6.77
CA GLY A 8 16.44 -12.47 -6.28
C GLY A 8 15.89 -13.48 -5.28
N VAL A 9 15.06 -12.99 -4.37
CA VAL A 9 14.29 -13.81 -3.44
C VAL A 9 12.95 -14.14 -4.09
N ALA A 10 12.67 -15.44 -4.18
CA ALA A 10 11.44 -15.95 -4.76
C ALA A 10 10.67 -16.82 -3.77
N THR A 11 9.36 -16.83 -3.92
CA THR A 11 8.55 -17.91 -3.38
C THR A 11 8.73 -19.14 -4.27
N VAL A 12 8.98 -20.31 -3.66
CA VAL A 12 9.33 -21.55 -4.39
C VAL A 12 8.14 -22.51 -4.55
N ALA A 13 7.23 -22.50 -3.59
CA ALA A 13 5.96 -23.23 -3.59
C ALA A 13 5.07 -22.62 -2.49
N ILE A 14 3.77 -22.90 -2.55
CA ILE A 14 2.82 -22.46 -1.53
C ILE A 14 3.29 -22.90 -0.14
N ARG A 15 3.43 -21.93 0.78
CA ARG A 15 3.88 -22.08 2.17
C ARG A 15 5.30 -22.63 2.38
N ALA A 16 6.06 -22.85 1.32
CA ALA A 16 7.46 -23.19 1.46
C ALA A 16 8.27 -21.97 1.96
N PRO A 17 9.42 -22.20 2.62
CA PRO A 17 10.39 -21.14 2.84
C PRO A 17 10.78 -20.46 1.53
N LEU A 18 11.11 -19.17 1.60
CA LEU A 18 11.61 -18.43 0.45
C LEU A 18 12.94 -19.05 -0.04
N GLY A 19 13.26 -18.83 -1.32
CA GLY A 19 14.50 -19.30 -1.95
C GLY A 19 15.21 -18.19 -2.71
N ILE A 20 16.49 -18.41 -3.01
CA ILE A 20 17.26 -17.55 -3.92
C ILE A 20 17.23 -18.15 -5.32
N ILE A 21 16.96 -17.31 -6.32
CA ILE A 21 17.07 -17.65 -7.73
C ILE A 21 18.01 -16.66 -8.45
N GLN A 22 18.58 -17.11 -9.56
CA GLN A 22 19.37 -16.25 -10.46
C GLN A 22 18.45 -15.66 -11.53
N LEU A 23 18.49 -14.35 -11.70
CA LEU A 23 17.70 -13.61 -12.69
C LEU A 23 18.62 -12.88 -13.66
N PRO A 24 18.23 -12.74 -14.94
CA PRO A 24 18.98 -11.91 -15.87
C PRO A 24 18.90 -10.44 -15.46
N THR A 25 20.02 -9.74 -15.46
CA THR A 25 20.06 -8.28 -15.34
C THR A 25 19.72 -7.66 -16.69
N ILE A 26 18.45 -7.33 -16.87
CA ILE A 26 17.92 -6.73 -18.09
C ILE A 26 18.52 -5.33 -18.25
N GLN A 27 18.91 -4.97 -19.47
CA GLN A 27 19.34 -3.60 -19.77
C GLN A 27 18.14 -2.75 -20.19
N PRO A 28 18.11 -1.47 -19.81
CA PRO A 28 16.95 -0.61 -20.06
C PRO A 28 16.77 -0.34 -21.55
N ARG A 29 15.51 -0.44 -22.01
CA ARG A 29 15.09 -0.03 -23.35
C ARG A 29 14.66 1.44 -23.34
N GLU A 30 14.12 1.91 -24.46
CA GLU A 30 13.60 3.28 -24.56
C GLU A 30 12.60 3.59 -23.43
N GLY A 31 12.81 4.70 -22.72
CA GLY A 31 12.00 5.14 -21.59
C GLY A 31 12.17 4.34 -20.29
N GLU A 32 13.07 3.36 -20.25
CA GLU A 32 13.34 2.54 -19.06
C GLU A 32 14.64 2.94 -18.36
N VAL A 33 14.74 2.60 -17.08
CA VAL A 33 15.95 2.72 -16.27
C VAL A 33 16.23 1.42 -15.52
N LEU A 34 17.51 1.13 -15.31
CA LEU A 34 17.96 0.05 -14.43
C LEU A 34 18.28 0.65 -13.07
N VAL A 35 17.62 0.16 -12.03
CA VAL A 35 17.83 0.57 -10.64
C VAL A 35 18.56 -0.55 -9.90
N ARG A 36 19.66 -0.21 -9.22
CA ARG A 36 20.25 -1.06 -8.18
C ARG A 36 19.40 -0.89 -6.92
N VAL A 37 18.69 -1.93 -6.52
CA VAL A 37 17.78 -1.90 -5.37
C VAL A 37 18.59 -1.97 -4.09
N GLU A 38 18.44 -0.96 -3.23
CA GLU A 38 19.14 -0.89 -1.94
C GLU A 38 18.20 -1.26 -0.81
N TRP A 39 16.95 -0.84 -0.89
CA TRP A 39 15.91 -1.07 0.10
C TRP A 39 14.60 -1.49 -0.54
N THR A 40 13.91 -2.40 0.13
CA THR A 40 12.54 -2.80 -0.20
C THR A 40 11.68 -2.73 1.06
N ALA A 41 10.37 -2.90 0.89
CA ALA A 41 9.43 -3.06 1.98
C ALA A 41 8.48 -4.22 1.74
N SER A 42 8.23 -5.02 2.78
CA SER A 42 7.28 -6.14 2.71
C SER A 42 5.86 -5.69 3.07
N THR A 43 4.90 -6.30 2.39
CA THR A 43 3.46 -6.07 2.47
C THR A 43 2.73 -7.36 2.87
N PRO A 44 1.48 -7.29 3.35
CA PRO A 44 0.63 -8.46 3.45
C PRO A 44 0.47 -9.23 2.13
N LEU A 45 0.55 -8.57 0.96
CA LEU A 45 0.47 -9.24 -0.34
C LEU A 45 1.59 -10.27 -0.52
N ASP A 46 2.81 -10.01 -0.03
CA ASP A 46 3.90 -10.99 -0.08
C ASP A 46 3.55 -12.28 0.67
N LEU A 47 2.87 -12.15 1.82
CA LEU A 47 2.36 -13.28 2.59
C LEU A 47 1.20 -13.97 1.88
N HIS A 48 0.26 -13.22 1.32
CA HIS A 48 -0.87 -13.78 0.56
C HIS A 48 -0.39 -14.56 -0.68
N GLN A 49 0.64 -14.06 -1.35
CA GLN A 49 1.32 -14.75 -2.45
C GLN A 49 2.03 -16.02 -1.95
N ASN A 50 2.92 -15.91 -0.96
CA ASN A 50 3.70 -17.06 -0.52
C ASN A 50 2.85 -18.15 0.12
N ASP A 51 1.98 -17.80 1.07
CA ASP A 51 1.27 -18.77 1.90
C ASP A 51 -0.10 -19.16 1.34
N GLY A 52 -0.71 -18.29 0.52
CA GLY A 52 -2.04 -18.52 -0.05
C GLY A 52 -2.08 -18.76 -1.55
N GLY A 53 -0.94 -18.65 -2.25
CA GLY A 53 -0.90 -18.80 -3.71
C GLY A 53 -1.69 -17.70 -4.46
N LEU A 54 -1.97 -16.57 -3.81
CA LEU A 54 -2.79 -15.51 -4.40
C LEU A 54 -2.04 -14.79 -5.52
N LEU A 55 -2.51 -14.89 -6.76
CA LEU A 55 -1.95 -14.16 -7.91
C LEU A 55 -0.43 -14.38 -8.07
N VAL A 56 0.01 -15.63 -7.96
CA VAL A 56 1.42 -16.00 -8.10
C VAL A 56 1.57 -17.35 -8.79
N GLU A 57 2.59 -17.46 -9.63
CA GLU A 57 3.03 -18.73 -10.23
C GLU A 57 4.45 -19.03 -9.73
N HIS A 58 4.61 -20.11 -8.96
CA HIS A 58 5.90 -20.44 -8.37
C HIS A 58 6.83 -21.17 -9.37
N PRO A 59 8.15 -20.89 -9.39
CA PRO A 59 8.84 -19.90 -8.57
C PRO A 59 8.70 -18.47 -9.11
N GLN A 60 8.48 -17.50 -8.22
CA GLN A 60 8.33 -16.09 -8.60
C GLN A 60 8.96 -15.15 -7.57
N VAL A 61 9.64 -14.11 -8.06
CA VAL A 61 10.16 -13.01 -7.24
C VAL A 61 9.01 -12.27 -6.58
N LEU A 62 9.18 -11.83 -5.33
CA LEU A 62 8.18 -11.08 -4.57
C LEU A 62 8.55 -9.60 -4.42
N GLY A 63 7.71 -8.84 -3.72
CA GLY A 63 7.96 -7.45 -3.37
C GLY A 63 7.65 -6.48 -4.49
N ASP A 64 6.97 -5.41 -4.14
CA ASP A 64 6.57 -4.41 -5.14
C ASP A 64 7.11 -3.00 -4.81
N GLY A 65 7.77 -2.81 -3.67
CA GLY A 65 8.28 -1.51 -3.24
C GLY A 65 9.78 -1.38 -3.48
N VAL A 66 10.18 -0.56 -4.45
CA VAL A 66 11.60 -0.34 -4.80
C VAL A 66 12.09 0.95 -4.18
N ALA A 67 13.29 0.95 -3.60
CA ALA A 67 14.09 2.15 -3.40
C ALA A 67 15.59 1.86 -3.64
N GLY A 68 16.25 2.70 -4.42
CA GLY A 68 17.62 2.45 -4.83
C GLY A 68 18.23 3.56 -5.67
N THR A 69 19.26 3.21 -6.42
CA THR A 69 20.01 4.15 -7.27
C THR A 69 19.89 3.77 -8.74
N VAL A 70 19.64 4.74 -9.60
CA VAL A 70 19.68 4.56 -11.06
C VAL A 70 21.11 4.20 -11.49
N LYS A 71 21.29 3.00 -12.05
CA LYS A 71 22.58 2.47 -12.50
C LYS A 71 22.82 2.70 -13.99
N SER A 72 21.78 2.57 -14.81
CA SER A 72 21.82 2.89 -16.24
C SER A 72 20.46 3.38 -16.73
N ILE A 73 20.44 4.07 -17.87
CA ILE A 73 19.25 4.63 -18.50
C ILE A 73 19.19 4.20 -19.97
N GLY A 74 17.98 3.97 -20.47
CA GLY A 74 17.76 3.74 -21.89
C GLY A 74 17.56 5.05 -22.66
N PRO A 75 17.45 4.98 -24.00
CA PRO A 75 17.14 6.14 -24.83
C PRO A 75 15.83 6.82 -24.41
N GLY A 76 15.73 8.13 -24.58
CA GLY A 76 14.47 8.87 -24.37
C GLY A 76 14.07 9.10 -22.91
N VAL A 77 14.84 8.62 -21.92
CA VAL A 77 14.64 8.97 -20.51
C VAL A 77 14.91 10.47 -20.30
N GLN A 78 13.98 11.18 -19.66
CA GLN A 78 14.08 12.64 -19.51
C GLN A 78 14.20 13.11 -18.06
N ASN A 79 13.59 12.40 -17.11
CA ASN A 79 13.41 12.90 -15.74
C ASN A 79 14.39 12.30 -14.73
N LEU A 80 15.13 11.26 -15.12
CA LEU A 80 16.07 10.53 -14.28
C LEU A 80 17.47 10.48 -14.90
N ALA A 81 18.48 10.55 -14.05
CA ALA A 81 19.89 10.40 -14.43
C ALA A 81 20.58 9.28 -13.64
N ILE A 82 21.68 8.75 -14.18
CA ILE A 82 22.55 7.82 -13.46
C ILE A 82 23.00 8.46 -12.14
N GLY A 83 22.89 7.73 -11.04
CA GLY A 83 23.20 8.20 -9.69
C GLY A 83 22.01 8.78 -8.92
N ASP A 84 20.87 9.04 -9.58
CA ASP A 84 19.68 9.49 -8.88
C ASP A 84 19.17 8.42 -7.89
N LYS A 85 18.82 8.88 -6.69
CA LYS A 85 18.11 8.08 -5.69
C LYS A 85 16.62 8.10 -5.99
N VAL A 86 16.02 6.93 -6.16
CA VAL A 86 14.64 6.76 -6.63
C VAL A 86 13.85 5.78 -5.79
N PHE A 87 12.53 5.87 -5.85
CA PHE A 87 11.59 4.95 -5.20
C PHE A 87 10.31 4.75 -6.04
N GLY A 88 9.69 3.57 -5.98
CA GLY A 88 8.57 3.23 -6.87
C GLY A 88 7.76 2.01 -6.47
N PHE A 89 6.56 1.89 -7.06
CA PHE A 89 5.68 0.74 -6.95
C PHE A 89 5.77 -0.09 -8.24
N CYS A 90 6.49 -1.20 -8.19
CA CYS A 90 6.88 -2.03 -9.32
C CYS A 90 6.44 -3.49 -9.09
N PHE A 91 5.33 -3.91 -9.70
CA PHE A 91 4.64 -5.16 -9.33
C PHE A 91 4.33 -6.11 -10.49
N GLU A 92 4.52 -5.65 -11.74
CA GLU A 92 4.02 -6.31 -12.95
C GLU A 92 4.64 -7.70 -13.17
N GLU A 93 5.78 -7.77 -13.85
CA GLU A 93 6.48 -9.02 -14.09
C GLU A 93 7.55 -9.27 -13.03
N SER A 94 7.96 -10.54 -12.85
CA SER A 94 9.00 -10.94 -11.89
C SER A 94 10.28 -10.11 -12.00
N HIS A 95 10.68 -9.69 -13.21
CA HIS A 95 11.89 -8.88 -13.43
C HIS A 95 11.75 -7.41 -13.01
N ARG A 96 10.53 -6.97 -12.63
CA ARG A 96 10.22 -5.61 -12.15
C ARG A 96 9.99 -5.57 -10.63
N LYS A 97 9.94 -6.72 -9.96
CA LYS A 97 9.64 -6.82 -8.53
C LYS A 97 10.86 -6.49 -7.64
N ALA A 98 10.64 -6.01 -6.44
CA ALA A 98 11.67 -5.38 -5.62
C ALA A 98 12.54 -6.33 -4.79
N HIS A 99 12.15 -7.59 -4.59
CA HIS A 99 12.98 -8.55 -3.84
C HIS A 99 14.13 -9.13 -4.68
N GLN A 100 14.85 -8.29 -5.42
CA GLN A 100 16.01 -8.66 -6.22
C GLN A 100 16.99 -7.48 -6.34
N GLU A 101 18.25 -7.75 -6.64
CA GLU A 101 19.32 -6.73 -6.64
C GLU A 101 19.15 -5.64 -7.71
N PHE A 102 18.52 -5.97 -8.84
CA PHE A 102 18.34 -5.03 -9.95
C PHE A 102 16.94 -5.11 -10.56
N VAL A 103 16.33 -3.96 -10.83
CA VAL A 103 15.05 -3.88 -11.54
C VAL A 103 15.14 -2.95 -12.74
N THR A 104 14.57 -3.37 -13.87
CA THR A 104 14.43 -2.52 -15.06
C THR A 104 12.98 -2.12 -15.22
N VAL A 105 12.70 -0.83 -15.15
CA VAL A 105 11.31 -0.32 -15.17
C VAL A 105 11.22 0.98 -15.97
N PRO A 106 10.03 1.33 -16.50
CA PRO A 106 9.78 2.64 -17.09
C PRO A 106 10.10 3.78 -16.09
N GLU A 107 10.67 4.89 -16.57
CA GLU A 107 11.01 6.03 -15.70
C GLU A 107 9.79 6.58 -14.94
N ILE A 108 8.60 6.48 -15.55
CA ILE A 108 7.33 6.96 -14.97
C ILE A 108 6.90 6.16 -13.73
N SER A 109 7.45 4.96 -13.53
CA SER A 109 7.20 4.11 -12.36
C SER A 109 8.05 4.48 -11.15
N LEU A 110 8.85 5.55 -11.24
CA LEU A 110 9.81 5.95 -10.22
C LEU A 110 9.70 7.45 -9.93
N GLY A 111 9.69 7.81 -8.65
CA GLY A 111 9.89 9.18 -8.18
C GLY A 111 11.32 9.36 -7.68
N LYS A 112 11.89 10.57 -7.84
CA LYS A 112 13.16 10.94 -7.19
C LYS A 112 12.92 11.13 -5.69
N VAL A 113 13.82 10.59 -4.87
CA VAL A 113 13.79 10.80 -3.43
C VAL A 113 14.10 12.28 -3.15
N PRO A 114 13.19 13.04 -2.51
CA PRO A 114 13.46 14.44 -2.19
C PRO A 114 14.61 14.58 -1.20
N ALA A 115 15.32 15.71 -1.27
CA ALA A 115 16.42 16.00 -0.34
C ALA A 115 15.94 15.95 1.11
N GLY A 116 16.76 15.36 1.99
CA GLY A 116 16.44 15.20 3.41
C GLY A 116 15.71 13.90 3.77
N PHE A 117 15.33 13.08 2.80
CA PHE A 117 14.75 11.76 3.05
C PHE A 117 15.71 10.63 2.70
N THR A 118 15.66 9.57 3.51
CA THR A 118 16.41 8.34 3.28
C THR A 118 15.66 7.38 2.36
N LEU A 119 16.36 6.38 1.81
CA LEU A 119 15.72 5.32 1.02
C LEU A 119 14.78 4.45 1.86
N GLN A 120 15.12 4.22 3.13
CA GLN A 120 14.31 3.49 4.10
C GLN A 120 12.97 4.19 4.35
N GLU A 121 12.98 5.51 4.41
CA GLU A 121 11.77 6.33 4.53
C GLU A 121 10.98 6.29 3.22
N ALA A 122 11.64 6.58 2.10
CA ALA A 122 11.00 6.70 0.80
C ALA A 122 10.28 5.41 0.38
N VAL A 123 10.87 4.23 0.63
CA VAL A 123 10.27 2.93 0.24
C VAL A 123 8.97 2.60 0.97
N THR A 124 8.63 3.33 2.05
CA THR A 124 7.35 3.13 2.75
C THR A 124 6.14 3.72 2.01
N LEU A 125 6.35 4.57 1.00
CA LEU A 125 5.28 5.31 0.34
C LEU A 125 4.61 4.54 -0.81
N PRO A 126 5.32 4.04 -1.84
CA PRO A 126 4.73 3.77 -3.15
C PRO A 126 3.48 2.89 -3.13
N ASN A 127 3.59 1.67 -2.61
CA ASN A 127 2.49 0.69 -2.61
C ASN A 127 1.22 1.22 -1.94
N ASN A 128 1.38 1.75 -0.73
CA ASN A 128 0.24 2.08 0.12
C ASN A 128 -0.32 3.46 -0.19
N LEU A 129 0.51 4.40 -0.67
CA LEU A 129 0.03 5.69 -1.14
C LEU A 129 -0.69 5.54 -2.49
N VAL A 130 -0.16 4.75 -3.43
CA VAL A 130 -0.89 4.42 -4.68
C VAL A 130 -2.21 3.72 -4.37
N THR A 131 -2.21 2.75 -3.44
CA THR A 131 -3.46 2.12 -2.97
C THR A 131 -4.44 3.14 -2.42
N ALA A 132 -3.99 4.06 -1.56
CA ALA A 132 -4.86 5.09 -0.98
C ALA A 132 -5.45 6.02 -2.05
N PHE A 133 -4.66 6.44 -3.04
CA PHE A 133 -5.15 7.24 -4.17
C PHE A 133 -6.18 6.48 -5.01
N HIS A 134 -5.89 5.23 -5.38
CA HIS A 134 -6.79 4.40 -6.18
C HIS A 134 -8.11 4.13 -5.45
N ALA A 135 -8.05 3.67 -4.20
CA ALA A 135 -9.24 3.37 -3.41
C ALA A 135 -10.10 4.62 -3.17
N THR A 136 -9.46 5.76 -2.88
CA THR A 136 -10.19 7.02 -2.66
C THR A 136 -10.90 7.49 -3.93
N THR A 137 -10.23 7.41 -5.08
CA THR A 137 -10.75 7.98 -6.33
C THR A 137 -11.61 7.00 -7.11
N ALA A 138 -11.06 5.86 -7.53
CA ALA A 138 -11.75 4.89 -8.37
C ALA A 138 -12.85 4.16 -7.60
N ASP A 139 -12.57 3.79 -6.35
CA ASP A 139 -13.50 2.98 -5.58
C ASP A 139 -14.53 3.81 -4.82
N LEU A 140 -14.11 4.85 -4.09
CA LEU A 140 -15.02 5.69 -3.32
C LEU A 140 -15.61 6.86 -4.13
N GLY A 141 -15.03 7.20 -5.29
CA GLY A 141 -15.49 8.33 -6.09
C GLY A 141 -15.17 9.69 -5.47
N LEU A 142 -14.17 9.76 -4.59
CA LEU A 142 -13.73 10.99 -3.94
C LEU A 142 -12.57 11.60 -4.75
N PRO A 143 -12.80 12.67 -5.53
CA PRO A 143 -11.78 13.21 -6.42
C PRO A 143 -10.60 13.80 -5.65
N LEU A 144 -9.40 13.55 -6.16
CA LEU A 144 -8.12 14.12 -5.72
C LEU A 144 -7.44 14.82 -6.92
N PRO A 145 -7.99 15.93 -7.43
CA PRO A 145 -7.48 16.59 -8.63
C PRO A 145 -6.03 17.05 -8.46
N TRP A 146 -5.26 16.98 -9.55
CA TRP A 146 -3.89 17.47 -9.64
C TRP A 146 -3.72 18.39 -10.87
N PRO A 147 -3.08 19.57 -10.74
CA PRO A 147 -2.57 20.16 -9.50
C PRO A 147 -3.70 20.46 -8.50
N ARG A 148 -3.39 20.36 -7.21
CA ARG A 148 -4.37 20.62 -6.14
C ARG A 148 -4.81 22.09 -6.16
N PRO A 149 -6.11 22.40 -6.08
CA PRO A 149 -6.58 23.78 -5.91
C PRO A 149 -6.02 24.44 -4.64
N ALA A 150 -5.71 25.74 -4.68
CA ALA A 150 -5.17 26.46 -3.51
C ALA A 150 -6.08 26.36 -2.28
N ASN A 151 -7.40 26.51 -2.48
CA ASN A 151 -8.44 26.39 -1.46
C ASN A 151 -9.38 25.23 -1.82
N PRO A 152 -9.02 23.96 -1.54
CA PRO A 152 -9.85 22.84 -1.93
C PRO A 152 -11.13 22.80 -1.10
N SER A 153 -12.26 22.61 -1.78
CA SER A 153 -13.56 22.39 -1.17
C SER A 153 -14.32 21.33 -1.97
N PRO A 154 -13.97 20.04 -1.81
CA PRO A 154 -14.62 18.97 -2.55
C PRO A 154 -16.11 18.87 -2.19
N VAL A 155 -16.93 18.34 -3.10
CA VAL A 155 -18.39 18.20 -2.93
C VAL A 155 -18.75 17.50 -1.61
N HIS A 156 -17.96 16.50 -1.21
CA HIS A 156 -18.15 15.73 0.01
C HIS A 156 -17.24 16.16 1.17
N ALA A 157 -16.80 17.43 1.21
CA ALA A 157 -15.84 17.93 2.21
C ALA A 157 -16.24 17.63 3.66
N ASN A 158 -17.55 17.68 3.98
CA ASN A 158 -18.06 17.46 5.35
C ASN A 158 -18.70 16.08 5.55
N SER A 159 -18.85 15.28 4.49
CA SER A 159 -19.41 13.94 4.58
C SER A 159 -18.49 13.03 5.41
N PRO A 160 -19.03 12.21 6.34
CA PRO A 160 -18.22 11.24 7.07
C PRO A 160 -17.53 10.25 6.14
N ILE A 161 -16.22 10.09 6.32
CA ILE A 161 -15.40 9.09 5.64
C ILE A 161 -14.77 8.20 6.71
N LEU A 162 -15.17 6.93 6.73
CA LEU A 162 -14.62 5.95 7.68
C LEU A 162 -13.40 5.24 7.08
N ILE A 163 -12.27 5.32 7.78
CA ILE A 163 -11.05 4.57 7.49
C ILE A 163 -10.89 3.48 8.55
N TRP A 164 -11.35 2.27 8.23
CA TRP A 164 -11.17 1.13 9.12
C TRP A 164 -9.73 0.62 9.05
N GLY A 165 -9.07 0.50 10.20
CA GLY A 165 -7.63 0.18 10.26
C GLY A 165 -6.73 1.38 9.93
N GLY A 166 -7.04 2.55 10.48
CA GLY A 166 -6.33 3.80 10.25
C GLY A 166 -4.83 3.74 10.57
N SER A 167 -4.41 2.89 11.49
CA SER A 167 -2.98 2.72 11.83
C SER A 167 -2.19 1.88 10.81
N SER A 168 -2.83 1.26 9.83
CA SER A 168 -2.13 0.59 8.72
C SER A 168 -1.43 1.60 7.82
N SER A 169 -0.43 1.17 7.03
CA SER A 169 0.22 2.06 6.04
C SER A 169 -0.78 2.73 5.10
N CYS A 170 -1.76 1.98 4.57
CA CYS A 170 -2.79 2.53 3.69
C CYS A 170 -3.69 3.53 4.43
N GLY A 171 -4.15 3.19 5.63
CA GLY A 171 -5.01 4.06 6.44
C GLY A 171 -4.33 5.39 6.78
N GLN A 172 -3.06 5.36 7.18
CA GLN A 172 -2.28 6.56 7.47
C GLN A 172 -2.16 7.48 6.24
N TYR A 173 -1.91 6.93 5.06
CA TYR A 173 -1.84 7.72 3.83
C TYR A 173 -3.20 8.24 3.38
N ALA A 174 -4.26 7.43 3.49
CA ALA A 174 -5.62 7.84 3.17
C ALA A 174 -6.06 9.04 4.01
N ILE A 175 -5.78 9.04 5.32
CA ILE A 175 -6.08 10.16 6.22
C ILE A 175 -5.32 11.43 5.78
N GLN A 176 -4.02 11.32 5.48
CA GLN A 176 -3.21 12.47 5.08
C GLN A 176 -3.68 13.08 3.75
N ILE A 177 -3.91 12.26 2.72
CA ILE A 177 -4.36 12.77 1.42
C ILE A 177 -5.78 13.33 1.50
N LEU A 178 -6.71 12.68 2.19
CA LEU A 178 -8.07 13.21 2.35
C LEU A 178 -8.05 14.57 3.06
N THR A 179 -7.28 14.68 4.15
CA THR A 179 -7.12 15.94 4.88
C THR A 179 -6.52 17.02 3.98
N HIS A 180 -5.46 16.69 3.24
CA HIS A 180 -4.80 17.63 2.33
C HIS A 180 -5.75 18.13 1.25
N TRP A 181 -6.60 17.28 0.68
CA TRP A 181 -7.60 17.65 -0.32
C TRP A 181 -8.89 18.26 0.24
N GLY A 182 -8.94 18.59 1.52
CA GLY A 182 -10.03 19.36 2.12
C GLY A 182 -11.23 18.54 2.57
N TYR A 183 -11.11 17.22 2.67
CA TYR A 183 -12.08 16.38 3.37
C TYR A 183 -11.85 16.52 4.89
N LYS A 184 -12.89 16.87 5.64
CA LYS A 184 -12.79 17.34 7.03
C LYS A 184 -13.33 16.36 8.06
N ASN A 185 -14.14 15.40 7.64
CA ASN A 185 -14.87 14.51 8.55
C ASN A 185 -14.38 13.06 8.44
N ILE A 186 -13.08 12.89 8.69
CA ILE A 186 -12.42 11.58 8.62
C ILE A 186 -12.54 10.90 9.99
N ILE A 187 -13.20 9.75 10.02
CA ILE A 187 -13.34 8.88 11.18
C ILE A 187 -12.40 7.69 10.96
N ALA A 188 -11.62 7.30 11.96
CA ALA A 188 -10.73 6.16 11.85
C ALA A 188 -10.97 5.12 12.94
N THR A 189 -10.58 3.88 12.70
CA THR A 189 -10.47 2.85 13.75
C THR A 189 -9.04 2.36 13.89
N ALA A 190 -8.57 2.20 15.12
CA ALA A 190 -7.25 1.67 15.43
C ALA A 190 -7.15 1.26 16.90
N SER A 191 -6.09 0.54 17.27
CA SER A 191 -5.76 0.32 18.69
C SER A 191 -5.52 1.67 19.39
N PRO A 192 -5.88 1.82 20.69
CA PRO A 192 -5.78 3.09 21.42
C PRO A 192 -4.42 3.78 21.35
N VAL A 193 -3.32 3.01 21.35
CA VAL A 193 -1.94 3.53 21.26
C VAL A 193 -1.68 4.38 20.00
N HIS A 194 -2.48 4.22 18.94
CA HIS A 194 -2.32 4.96 17.68
C HIS A 194 -3.25 6.16 17.56
N HIS A 195 -4.16 6.39 18.50
CA HIS A 195 -5.22 7.39 18.34
C HIS A 195 -4.68 8.81 18.20
N ASP A 196 -3.74 9.22 19.06
CA ASP A 196 -3.17 10.58 19.02
C ASP A 196 -2.41 10.83 17.72
N PHE A 197 -1.65 9.83 17.26
CA PHE A 197 -0.95 9.92 16.00
C PHE A 197 -1.93 10.07 14.82
N LEU A 198 -3.01 9.29 14.78
CA LEU A 198 -4.01 9.40 13.70
C LEU A 198 -4.76 10.74 13.73
N ARG A 199 -5.04 11.30 14.90
CA ARG A 199 -5.56 12.67 15.01
C ARG A 199 -4.57 13.70 14.47
N SER A 200 -3.28 13.53 14.74
CA SER A 200 -2.23 14.40 14.20
C SER A 200 -2.10 14.34 12.67
N LEU A 201 -2.57 13.25 12.04
CA LEU A 201 -2.63 13.12 10.59
C LEU A 201 -3.90 13.76 9.97
N GLY A 202 -4.91 14.08 10.79
CA GLY A 202 -6.16 14.72 10.34
C GLY A 202 -7.44 13.93 10.62
N ALA A 203 -7.36 12.77 11.30
CA ALA A 203 -8.57 12.09 11.75
C ALA A 203 -9.31 12.94 12.79
N LYS A 204 -10.60 13.22 12.53
CA LYS A 204 -11.46 13.99 13.44
C LYS A 204 -11.87 13.17 14.65
N ALA A 205 -12.12 11.88 14.47
CA ALA A 205 -12.45 10.93 15.52
C ALA A 205 -11.72 9.61 15.29
N VAL A 206 -11.31 8.95 16.37
CA VAL A 206 -10.64 7.64 16.31
C VAL A 206 -11.24 6.74 17.38
N PHE A 207 -11.63 5.53 16.99
CA PHE A 207 -12.28 4.55 17.87
C PHE A 207 -11.45 3.26 17.98
N ASP A 208 -11.53 2.59 19.13
CA ASP A 208 -11.00 1.24 19.26
C ASP A 208 -11.90 0.24 18.53
N TYR A 209 -11.35 -0.42 17.51
CA TYR A 209 -12.06 -1.42 16.71
C TYR A 209 -12.44 -2.68 17.50
N ARG A 210 -11.88 -2.84 18.71
CA ARG A 210 -12.19 -3.94 19.63
C ARG A 210 -13.38 -3.64 20.54
N ASP A 211 -13.82 -2.39 20.63
CA ASP A 211 -14.99 -2.04 21.42
C ASP A 211 -16.23 -2.74 20.82
N PRO A 212 -16.98 -3.54 21.59
CA PRO A 212 -18.18 -4.22 21.09
C PRO A 212 -19.26 -3.26 20.58
N ASN A 213 -19.25 -2.00 21.04
CA ASN A 213 -20.17 -0.94 20.65
C ASN A 213 -19.60 -0.01 19.56
N VAL A 214 -18.43 -0.32 18.98
CA VAL A 214 -17.74 0.56 18.02
C VAL A 214 -18.62 1.02 16.85
N ALA A 215 -19.51 0.15 16.35
CA ALA A 215 -20.41 0.49 15.25
C ALA A 215 -21.37 1.63 15.64
N ASN A 216 -21.97 1.57 16.83
CA ASN A 216 -22.87 2.61 17.32
C ASN A 216 -22.12 3.91 17.59
N LEU A 217 -20.94 3.84 18.21
CA LEU A 217 -20.09 5.01 18.46
C LEU A 217 -19.71 5.75 17.17
N ILE A 218 -19.40 5.01 16.10
CA ILE A 218 -19.12 5.57 14.79
C ILE A 218 -20.36 6.26 14.20
N LEU A 219 -21.53 5.61 14.24
CA LEU A 219 -22.79 6.16 13.72
C LEU A 219 -23.21 7.43 14.47
N GLU A 220 -23.07 7.45 15.80
CA GLU A 220 -23.32 8.62 16.64
C GLU A 220 -22.36 9.76 16.28
N SER A 221 -21.06 9.46 16.18
CA SER A 221 -20.04 10.46 15.80
C SER A 221 -20.20 10.98 14.37
N ALA A 222 -20.80 10.20 13.48
CA ALA A 222 -21.10 10.59 12.11
C ALA A 222 -22.31 11.54 12.01
N GLY A 223 -23.05 11.73 13.11
CA GLY A 223 -24.24 12.59 13.18
C GLY A 223 -25.57 11.85 12.96
N GLY A 224 -25.56 10.51 12.98
CA GLY A 224 -26.74 9.69 12.67
C GLY A 224 -27.10 9.66 11.18
N ALA A 225 -28.11 8.88 10.82
CA ALA A 225 -28.64 8.91 9.45
C ALA A 225 -29.34 10.26 9.22
N ASN A 226 -28.82 11.07 8.30
CA ASN A 226 -29.51 12.27 7.86
C ASN A 226 -30.66 11.87 6.92
N THR A 227 -31.69 12.72 6.80
CA THR A 227 -32.81 12.49 5.88
C THR A 227 -32.40 12.39 4.41
N ASP A 228 -31.17 12.82 4.09
CA ASP A 228 -30.65 12.96 2.71
C ASP A 228 -29.60 11.90 2.32
N GLY A 229 -29.30 10.91 3.18
CA GLY A 229 -28.32 9.86 2.86
C GLY A 229 -27.80 9.07 4.06
N PRO A 230 -26.92 8.07 3.82
CA PRO A 230 -26.35 7.25 4.89
C PRO A 230 -25.49 8.11 5.84
N ALA A 231 -25.46 7.74 7.12
CA ALA A 231 -24.61 8.39 8.12
C ALA A 231 -23.13 8.33 7.72
N VAL A 232 -22.69 7.21 7.17
CA VAL A 232 -21.32 6.99 6.70
C VAL A 232 -21.35 6.64 5.20
N PRO A 233 -21.34 7.63 4.29
CA PRO A 233 -21.42 7.39 2.86
C PRO A 233 -20.19 6.74 2.25
N PHE A 234 -19.00 6.92 2.85
CA PHE A 234 -17.75 6.40 2.30
C PHE A 234 -16.97 5.62 3.36
N ILE A 235 -16.61 4.38 3.03
CA ILE A 235 -15.91 3.47 3.94
C ILE A 235 -14.72 2.85 3.19
N LEU A 236 -13.51 3.09 3.68
CA LEU A 236 -12.30 2.38 3.26
C LEU A 236 -11.91 1.37 4.34
N ASP A 237 -11.96 0.08 4.01
CA ASP A 237 -11.44 -0.99 4.87
C ASP A 237 -10.02 -1.36 4.49
N CYS A 238 -9.05 -0.93 5.30
CA CYS A 238 -7.63 -1.23 5.11
C CYS A 238 -7.21 -2.60 5.68
N ILE A 239 -8.13 -3.39 6.23
CA ILE A 239 -7.85 -4.67 6.89
C ILE A 239 -8.50 -5.84 6.15
N ALA A 240 -9.76 -5.67 5.72
CA ALA A 240 -10.55 -6.68 5.00
C ALA A 240 -10.61 -8.05 5.69
N SER A 241 -10.57 -8.07 7.03
CA SER A 241 -10.79 -9.28 7.80
C SER A 241 -12.29 -9.55 7.87
N LYS A 242 -12.74 -10.74 7.44
CA LYS A 242 -14.15 -11.11 7.43
C LYS A 242 -14.81 -10.84 8.79
N TYR A 243 -14.23 -11.39 9.85
CA TYR A 243 -14.72 -11.29 11.22
C TYR A 243 -14.17 -10.07 11.98
N GLY A 244 -13.01 -9.55 11.55
CA GLY A 244 -12.34 -8.44 12.22
C GLY A 244 -12.86 -7.05 11.84
N SER A 245 -13.28 -6.89 10.58
CA SER A 245 -13.71 -5.62 9.98
C SER A 245 -15.02 -5.74 9.19
N ILE A 246 -15.09 -6.61 8.18
CA ILE A 246 -16.19 -6.66 7.20
C ILE A 246 -17.57 -6.82 7.86
N GLU A 247 -17.74 -7.79 8.76
CA GLU A 247 -19.01 -7.99 9.49
C GLU A 247 -19.40 -6.80 10.39
N LYS A 248 -18.42 -6.06 10.92
CA LYS A 248 -18.70 -4.84 11.70
C LYS A 248 -19.08 -3.68 10.79
N LEU A 249 -18.42 -3.56 9.64
CA LEU A 249 -18.75 -2.57 8.62
C LEU A 249 -20.15 -2.78 8.06
N ALA A 250 -20.61 -4.03 7.92
CA ALA A 250 -21.99 -4.32 7.50
C ALA A 250 -23.05 -3.78 8.48
N LYS A 251 -22.70 -3.59 9.76
CA LYS A 251 -23.57 -2.95 10.77
C LYS A 251 -23.54 -1.42 10.72
N ILE A 252 -22.57 -0.84 10.01
CA ILE A 252 -22.37 0.61 9.89
C ILE A 252 -22.87 1.11 8.53
N ALA A 253 -22.57 0.36 7.46
CA ALA A 253 -22.96 0.69 6.10
C ALA A 253 -24.48 0.66 5.94
N GLN A 254 -25.02 1.70 5.31
CA GLN A 254 -26.44 1.89 5.09
C GLN A 254 -26.71 2.01 3.59
N LYS A 255 -27.98 1.99 3.19
CA LYS A 255 -28.37 2.23 1.79
C LYS A 255 -27.67 3.49 1.25
N GLY A 256 -26.94 3.35 0.15
CA GLY A 256 -26.15 4.42 -0.47
C GLY A 256 -24.70 4.54 0.01
N SER A 257 -24.28 3.77 1.02
CA SER A 257 -22.88 3.69 1.42
C SER A 257 -22.05 2.98 0.35
N LYS A 258 -20.86 3.53 0.08
CA LYS A 258 -19.81 2.89 -0.72
C LYS A 258 -18.72 2.34 0.20
N VAL A 259 -18.44 1.06 0.05
CA VAL A 259 -17.41 0.33 0.80
C VAL A 259 -16.33 -0.14 -0.16
N ALA A 260 -15.10 0.30 0.08
CA ALA A 260 -13.91 -0.14 -0.62
C ALA A 260 -13.04 -0.93 0.36
N ALA A 261 -12.89 -2.24 0.17
CA ALA A 261 -12.08 -3.09 1.04
C ALA A 261 -10.81 -3.58 0.31
N LEU A 262 -9.65 -3.48 0.94
CA LEU A 262 -8.40 -3.95 0.34
C LEU A 262 -8.42 -5.47 0.17
N LEU A 263 -8.33 -5.95 -1.08
CA LEU A 263 -8.37 -7.40 -1.33
C LEU A 263 -7.06 -8.09 -0.93
N PRO A 264 -7.13 -9.38 -0.57
CA PRO A 264 -8.34 -10.21 -0.47
C PRO A 264 -9.15 -9.98 0.82
N VAL A 265 -10.41 -10.44 0.86
CA VAL A 265 -11.10 -10.62 2.15
C VAL A 265 -10.47 -11.82 2.86
N ILE A 266 -9.92 -11.59 4.04
CA ILE A 266 -9.26 -12.60 4.87
C ILE A 266 -10.33 -13.31 5.70
N VAL A 267 -10.68 -14.52 5.27
CA VAL A 267 -11.59 -15.42 6.01
C VAL A 267 -10.82 -16.10 7.14
N LYS A 268 -9.60 -16.56 6.83
CA LYS A 268 -8.65 -17.13 7.80
C LYS A 268 -7.25 -16.63 7.47
N ASP A 269 -6.55 -16.14 8.48
CA ASP A 269 -5.15 -15.74 8.32
C ASP A 269 -4.24 -16.95 8.14
N ALA A 270 -3.08 -16.72 7.49
CA ALA A 270 -2.01 -17.71 7.48
C ALA A 270 -1.38 -17.82 8.87
N SER A 271 -0.97 -19.03 9.25
CA SER A 271 -0.15 -19.28 10.43
C SER A 271 0.99 -20.23 10.08
N GLU A 272 1.88 -20.50 11.03
CA GLU A 272 2.97 -21.47 10.82
C GLU A 272 2.42 -22.85 10.40
N THR A 273 1.28 -23.25 10.96
CA THR A 273 0.69 -24.58 10.77
C THR A 273 -0.48 -24.60 9.80
N GLU A 274 -1.20 -23.49 9.62
CA GLU A 274 -2.43 -23.43 8.82
C GLU A 274 -2.30 -22.53 7.59
N ALA A 275 -2.87 -23.00 6.47
CA ALA A 275 -3.00 -22.20 5.25
C ALA A 275 -4.10 -21.13 5.42
N PRO A 276 -3.95 -19.95 4.80
CA PRO A 276 -4.99 -18.94 4.81
C PRO A 276 -6.20 -19.34 3.98
N GLU A 277 -7.32 -18.66 4.22
CA GLU A 277 -8.52 -18.72 3.38
C GLU A 277 -8.93 -17.31 2.97
N TYR A 278 -9.17 -17.13 1.68
CA TYR A 278 -9.47 -15.84 1.07
C TYR A 278 -10.78 -15.87 0.29
N ALA A 279 -11.51 -14.76 0.33
CA ALA A 279 -12.61 -14.49 -0.58
C ALA A 279 -12.29 -13.24 -1.42
N MET A 280 -12.67 -13.26 -2.69
CA MET A 280 -12.40 -12.16 -3.63
C MET A 280 -13.60 -11.25 -3.86
N ASP A 281 -14.79 -11.67 -3.40
CA ASP A 281 -16.03 -10.92 -3.49
C ASP A 281 -16.39 -10.31 -2.13
N VAL A 282 -16.21 -9.00 -2.01
CA VAL A 282 -16.52 -8.24 -0.79
C VAL A 282 -18.03 -8.15 -0.57
N GLN A 283 -18.82 -8.02 -1.64
CA GLN A 283 -20.28 -7.95 -1.57
C GLN A 283 -20.85 -9.26 -1.02
N ALA A 284 -20.29 -10.41 -1.41
CA ALA A 284 -20.71 -11.72 -0.91
C ALA A 284 -20.12 -12.08 0.48
N SER A 285 -19.26 -11.24 1.07
CA SER A 285 -18.54 -11.57 2.29
C SER A 285 -19.25 -11.14 3.59
N ALA A 286 -20.37 -10.43 3.50
CA ALA A 286 -21.21 -10.03 4.63
C ALA A 286 -22.66 -9.78 4.23
N ASP A 287 -23.55 -9.77 5.22
CA ASP A 287 -24.96 -9.39 5.07
C ASP A 287 -25.11 -7.87 5.02
N TRP A 288 -24.71 -7.26 3.90
CA TRP A 288 -24.85 -5.81 3.71
C TRP A 288 -26.31 -5.38 3.64
N ALA A 289 -26.63 -4.19 4.17
CA ALA A 289 -27.94 -3.58 3.96
C ALA A 289 -28.22 -3.37 2.46
N GLU A 290 -29.50 -3.46 2.07
CA GLU A 290 -29.90 -3.26 0.68
C GLU A 290 -29.45 -1.89 0.15
N GLY A 291 -28.78 -1.89 -1.01
CA GLY A 291 -28.26 -0.68 -1.65
C GLY A 291 -26.90 -0.19 -1.14
N VAL A 292 -26.18 -0.98 -0.33
CA VAL A 292 -24.75 -0.80 -0.09
C VAL A 292 -23.96 -1.30 -1.30
N GLU A 293 -23.02 -0.49 -1.80
CA GLU A 293 -22.06 -0.86 -2.84
C GLU A 293 -20.74 -1.26 -2.17
N ALA A 294 -20.50 -2.56 -1.96
CA ALA A 294 -19.26 -3.07 -1.37
C ALA A 294 -18.38 -3.76 -2.42
N LYS A 295 -17.15 -3.27 -2.59
CA LYS A 295 -16.22 -3.78 -3.59
C LYS A 295 -14.80 -3.92 -3.08
N GLY A 296 -14.08 -4.81 -3.74
CA GLY A 296 -12.67 -5.05 -3.48
C GLY A 296 -11.77 -4.09 -4.24
N VAL A 297 -10.88 -3.40 -3.53
CA VAL A 297 -9.86 -2.52 -4.10
C VAL A 297 -8.83 -3.36 -4.84
N ARG A 298 -8.60 -3.03 -6.11
CA ARG A 298 -7.61 -3.70 -6.98
C ARG A 298 -6.52 -2.72 -7.38
N THR A 299 -5.65 -2.38 -6.44
CA THR A 299 -4.61 -1.33 -6.59
C THR A 299 -3.86 -1.40 -7.92
N HIS A 300 -3.52 -2.59 -8.42
CA HIS A 300 -2.78 -2.79 -9.66
C HIS A 300 -3.47 -2.18 -10.90
N PHE A 301 -4.78 -1.91 -10.84
CA PHE A 301 -5.54 -1.22 -11.89
C PHE A 301 -5.48 0.31 -11.79
N TYR A 302 -4.69 0.90 -10.89
CA TYR A 302 -4.48 2.35 -10.86
C TYR A 302 -3.96 2.89 -12.20
N GLN A 303 -3.26 2.04 -12.97
CA GLN A 303 -2.72 2.38 -14.30
C GLN A 303 -3.80 2.53 -15.38
N GLU A 304 -5.04 2.04 -15.17
CA GLU A 304 -6.16 2.29 -16.08
C GLU A 304 -6.53 3.78 -16.11
N ASN A 305 -6.27 4.49 -15.01
CA ASN A 305 -6.23 5.94 -15.01
C ASN A 305 -4.90 6.40 -15.63
N VAL A 306 -4.93 6.77 -16.91
CA VAL A 306 -3.75 7.20 -17.69
C VAL A 306 -3.01 8.36 -17.02
N PHE A 307 -3.72 9.25 -16.32
CA PHE A 307 -3.10 10.34 -15.58
C PHE A 307 -2.30 9.82 -14.39
N PHE A 308 -2.88 8.94 -13.57
CA PHE A 308 -2.13 8.32 -12.45
C PHE A 308 -1.02 7.40 -12.91
N LYS A 309 -1.20 6.65 -13.99
CA LYS A 309 -0.13 5.87 -14.63
C LYS A 309 1.10 6.72 -14.94
N SER A 310 0.88 7.94 -15.43
CA SER A 310 1.95 8.80 -15.93
C SER A 310 2.58 9.68 -14.85
N TYR A 311 1.79 10.14 -13.88
CA TYR A 311 2.19 11.21 -12.96
C TYR A 311 2.15 10.84 -11.47
N LEU A 312 1.41 9.79 -11.06
CA LEU A 312 1.24 9.52 -9.62
C LEU A 312 2.58 9.21 -8.95
N GLN A 313 3.33 8.26 -9.53
CA GLN A 313 4.58 7.81 -8.95
C GLN A 313 5.74 8.76 -9.23
N SER A 314 5.83 9.27 -10.46
CA SER A 314 6.94 10.12 -10.93
C SER A 314 6.89 11.55 -10.42
N THR A 315 5.69 12.10 -10.19
CA THR A 315 5.49 13.53 -9.94
C THR A 315 4.76 13.78 -8.62
N ILE A 316 3.56 13.20 -8.44
CA ILE A 316 2.68 13.55 -7.32
C ILE A 316 3.27 13.07 -6.00
N ILE A 317 3.61 11.79 -5.89
CA ILE A 317 4.16 11.21 -4.65
C ILE A 317 5.44 11.92 -4.18
N PRO A 318 6.48 12.13 -4.99
CA PRO A 318 7.68 12.84 -4.54
C PRO A 318 7.39 14.30 -4.20
N THR A 319 6.45 14.96 -4.87
CA THR A 319 6.02 16.34 -4.52
C THR A 319 5.35 16.37 -3.15
N LEU A 320 4.40 15.47 -2.88
CA LEU A 320 3.72 15.39 -1.58
C LEU A 320 4.71 15.08 -0.44
N LEU A 321 5.72 14.26 -0.71
CA LEU A 321 6.78 13.97 0.27
C LEU A 321 7.65 15.20 0.51
N ALA A 322 8.10 15.88 -0.54
CA ALA A 322 8.93 17.08 -0.45
C ALA A 322 8.23 18.23 0.29
N GLU A 323 6.92 18.39 0.07
CA GLU A 323 6.10 19.42 0.73
C GLU A 323 5.68 19.03 2.16
N GLY A 324 6.05 17.83 2.63
CA GLY A 324 5.68 17.34 3.95
C GLY A 324 4.19 17.03 4.13
N VAL A 325 3.45 16.93 3.02
CA VAL A 325 2.02 16.58 2.99
C VAL A 325 1.81 15.14 3.41
N VAL A 326 2.64 14.24 2.88
CA VAL A 326 2.70 12.85 3.32
C VAL A 326 4.01 12.61 4.06
N LYS A 327 3.90 11.99 5.23
CA LYS A 327 5.04 11.56 6.03
C LYS A 327 5.27 10.07 5.80
N PRO A 328 6.54 9.62 5.68
CA PRO A 328 6.87 8.20 5.67
C PRO A 328 6.24 7.47 6.86
N ASN A 329 5.72 6.26 6.65
CA ASN A 329 5.30 5.43 7.79
C ASN A 329 6.53 5.10 8.65
N LYS A 330 6.37 4.98 9.98
CA LYS A 330 7.45 4.53 10.86
C LYS A 330 8.02 3.20 10.35
N GLN A 331 9.34 3.09 10.24
CA GLN A 331 9.99 1.88 9.72
C GLN A 331 10.30 0.90 10.86
N LYS A 332 10.05 -0.38 10.61
CA LYS A 332 10.62 -1.49 11.36
C LYS A 332 11.65 -2.16 10.47
N ILE A 333 12.93 -1.86 10.72
CA ILE A 333 14.03 -2.42 9.95
C ILE A 333 14.19 -3.90 10.30
N ILE A 334 14.14 -4.77 9.29
CA ILE A 334 14.36 -6.21 9.45
C ILE A 334 15.84 -6.52 9.15
N GLU A 335 16.55 -6.90 10.20
CA GLU A 335 17.97 -7.22 10.16
C GLU A 335 18.24 -8.73 9.95
N GLY A 336 19.31 -9.04 9.23
CA GLY A 336 19.74 -10.41 8.92
C GLY A 336 21.05 -10.40 8.15
N LYS A 337 21.80 -11.51 8.22
CA LYS A 337 23.13 -11.63 7.62
C LYS A 337 23.09 -11.77 6.10
N THR A 338 22.01 -12.32 5.57
CA THR A 338 21.83 -12.56 4.14
C THR A 338 20.54 -11.95 3.64
N LEU A 339 20.47 -11.74 2.32
CA LEU A 339 19.26 -11.32 1.62
C LEU A 339 18.06 -12.22 1.96
N LEU A 340 18.28 -13.54 1.92
CA LEU A 340 17.24 -14.53 2.19
C LEU A 340 16.77 -14.49 3.65
N GLU A 341 17.70 -14.33 4.60
CA GLU A 341 17.36 -14.26 6.03
C GLU A 341 16.47 -13.04 6.32
N ARG A 342 16.79 -11.87 5.74
CA ARG A 342 15.99 -10.65 5.89
C ARG A 342 14.59 -10.82 5.31
N ALA A 343 14.49 -11.37 4.09
CA ALA A 343 13.21 -11.61 3.43
C ALA A 343 12.33 -12.60 4.21
N GLN A 344 12.89 -13.72 4.66
CA GLN A 344 12.17 -14.73 5.42
C GLN A 344 11.68 -14.17 6.76
N LYS A 345 12.54 -13.45 7.50
CA LYS A 345 12.13 -12.78 8.75
C LYS A 345 11.01 -11.76 8.53
N ALA A 346 11.04 -11.00 7.43
CA ALA A 346 9.98 -10.05 7.12
C ALA A 346 8.64 -10.78 6.88
N LEU A 347 8.66 -11.88 6.12
CA LEU A 347 7.49 -12.73 5.88
C LEU A 347 6.96 -13.36 7.17
N ASP A 348 7.84 -13.90 8.01
CA ASP A 348 7.48 -14.51 9.30
C ASP A 348 6.89 -13.46 10.26
N THR A 349 7.44 -12.24 10.25
CA THR A 349 6.92 -11.12 11.05
C THR A 349 5.49 -10.75 10.65
N LEU A 350 5.16 -10.80 9.35
CA LEU A 350 3.80 -10.62 8.86
C LEU A 350 2.89 -11.76 9.29
N ARG A 351 3.34 -13.02 9.11
CA ARG A 351 2.59 -14.23 9.50
C ARG A 351 2.22 -14.22 10.99
N ASN A 352 3.15 -13.80 11.83
CA ASN A 352 2.98 -13.72 13.27
C ASN A 352 2.26 -12.45 13.75
N LYS A 353 1.79 -11.60 12.82
CA LYS A 353 1.09 -10.34 13.10
C LYS A 353 1.86 -9.43 14.08
N ALA A 354 3.19 -9.45 13.99
CA ALA A 354 4.09 -8.78 14.94
C ALA A 354 4.45 -7.34 14.51
N VAL A 355 3.55 -6.67 13.79
CA VAL A 355 3.71 -5.31 13.27
C VAL A 355 2.52 -4.45 13.69
N SER A 356 2.78 -3.25 14.19
CA SER A 356 1.74 -2.33 14.66
C SER A 356 2.14 -0.89 14.39
N GLY A 357 1.46 -0.22 13.45
CA GLY A 357 1.74 1.18 13.09
C GLY A 357 3.06 1.40 12.35
N GLU A 358 3.72 0.32 11.92
CA GLU A 358 5.05 0.34 11.30
C GLU A 358 5.04 -0.38 9.96
N ARG A 359 6.00 -0.04 9.10
CA ARG A 359 6.26 -0.69 7.82
C ARG A 359 7.52 -1.53 7.91
N LEU A 360 7.46 -2.79 7.50
CA LEU A 360 8.63 -3.67 7.43
C LEU A 360 9.51 -3.25 6.26
N VAL A 361 10.73 -2.83 6.56
CA VAL A 361 11.70 -2.34 5.58
C VAL A 361 12.99 -3.12 5.75
N TRP A 362 13.63 -3.50 4.65
CA TRP A 362 14.87 -4.28 4.72
C TRP A 362 15.76 -4.05 3.50
N ARG A 363 17.05 -4.29 3.73
CA ARG A 363 18.11 -4.02 2.77
C ARG A 363 18.25 -5.16 1.76
N ILE A 364 18.37 -4.81 0.49
CA ILE A 364 18.66 -5.76 -0.60
C ILE A 364 20.17 -5.86 -0.78
N SER A 365 20.82 -4.80 -1.26
CA SER A 365 22.27 -4.74 -1.49
C SER A 365 23.03 -4.24 -0.27
N GLU A 366 24.19 -4.84 0.05
CA GLU A 366 25.11 -4.28 1.05
C GLU A 366 25.82 -3.02 0.52
N GLU A 367 26.20 -2.12 1.42
CA GLU A 367 27.05 -0.97 1.08
C GLU A 367 28.44 -1.45 0.64
N GLY A 368 28.93 -0.98 -0.50
CA GLY A 368 30.29 -1.29 -0.99
C GLY A 368 30.45 -2.58 -1.81
N ALA A 369 29.38 -3.29 -2.17
CA ALA A 369 29.48 -4.53 -2.95
C ALA A 369 29.86 -4.35 -4.44
N ASP A 370 30.00 -3.09 -4.90
CA ASP A 370 30.30 -2.72 -6.30
C ASP A 370 31.61 -1.92 -6.45
N GLU A 371 32.53 -1.95 -5.46
CA GLU A 371 33.90 -1.45 -5.64
C GLU A 371 34.83 -2.48 -6.30
#